data_AF-A0A1V9EJ34-F1
#
_entry.id   AF-A0A1V9EJ34-F1
#
_cell.length_a   1.000
_cell.length_b   1.000
_cell.length_c   1.000
_cell.angle_alpha   90.00
_cell.angle_beta   90.00
_cell.angle_gamma   90.00
#
_symmetry.space_group_name_H-M   'P 1'
#
loop_
_entity.id
_entity.type
_entity.pdbx_description
1 polymer ?
#
loop_
_entity_poly.entity_id
_entity_poly.type
_entity_poly.pdbx_seq_one_letter_code
_entity_poly.pdbx_strand_id
1 'polypeptide(L)'
;MTYINHIASFVKYNRNKNRMTQEDLAAKAGVGLRFIRDLEQGKETLRMDKVNQVLALFGYRAVPGSQKIKDPYDIFINHFNIKVHIYLKNKIILAGVIIGSVSEENEIKAWKFVSNNNAVEFQKTKNENLIQVIQHSDIENVENI
;
A
#
# COMPACT_ATOMS: atom_id res chain seq x y z
N MET A 1 -13.94 -1.00 -12.61
CA MET A 1 -12.76 -1.15 -11.73
C MET A 1 -13.27 -1.08 -10.30
N THR A 2 -13.31 -2.18 -9.54
CA THR A 2 -13.81 -2.15 -8.15
C THR A 2 -12.71 -1.61 -7.25
N TYR A 3 -12.86 -0.39 -6.74
CA TYR A 3 -11.94 0.18 -5.76
C TYR A 3 -12.04 -0.61 -4.45
N ILE A 4 -10.92 -1.07 -3.90
CA ILE A 4 -10.90 -1.81 -2.62
C ILE A 4 -11.04 -0.80 -1.48
N ASN A 5 -12.19 -0.82 -0.80
CA ASN A 5 -12.36 -0.06 0.44
C ASN A 5 -11.69 -0.82 1.60
N HIS A 6 -10.53 -0.33 2.02
CA HIS A 6 -9.72 -0.96 3.08
C HIS A 6 -10.47 -1.05 4.42
N ILE A 7 -11.27 -0.04 4.77
CA ILE A 7 -12.07 -0.03 6.00
C ILE A 7 -13.15 -1.12 5.93
N ALA A 8 -13.89 -1.20 4.82
CA ALA A 8 -14.93 -2.22 4.62
C ALA A 8 -14.35 -3.64 4.74
N SER A 9 -13.22 -3.87 4.07
CA SER A 9 -12.51 -5.16 4.09
C SER A 9 -12.02 -5.53 5.49
N PHE A 10 -11.44 -4.56 6.20
CA PHE A 10 -10.98 -4.73 7.58
C PHE A 10 -12.13 -5.08 8.54
N VAL A 11 -13.25 -4.36 8.45
CA VAL A 11 -14.42 -4.59 9.31
C VAL A 11 -15.00 -5.98 9.05
N LYS A 12 -15.20 -6.34 7.78
CA LYS A 12 -15.74 -7.66 7.39
C LYS A 12 -14.83 -8.81 7.85
N TYR A 13 -13.51 -8.65 7.69
CA TYR A 13 -12.53 -9.62 8.17
C TYR A 13 -12.63 -9.83 9.68
N ASN A 14 -12.61 -8.75 10.48
CA ASN A 14 -12.68 -8.85 11.94
C ASN A 14 -14.03 -9.38 12.42
N ARG A 15 -15.13 -9.02 11.76
CA ARG A 15 -16.45 -9.58 12.06
C ARG A 15 -16.46 -11.10 11.90
N ASN A 16 -15.98 -11.59 10.76
CA ASN A 16 -15.91 -13.02 10.48
C ASN A 16 -14.95 -13.75 11.43
N LYS A 17 -13.78 -13.17 11.72
CA LYS A 17 -12.79 -13.71 12.67
C LYS A 17 -13.39 -13.91 14.07
N ASN A 18 -14.26 -13.01 14.49
CA ASN A 18 -14.98 -13.07 15.77
C ASN A 18 -16.31 -13.84 15.69
N ARG A 19 -16.61 -14.51 14.57
CA ARG A 19 -17.83 -15.31 14.34
C ARG A 19 -19.14 -14.54 14.59
N MET A 20 -19.16 -13.25 14.26
CA MET A 20 -20.34 -12.40 14.41
C MET A 20 -21.16 -12.32 13.11
N THR A 21 -22.49 -12.33 13.24
CA THR A 21 -23.38 -11.91 12.15
C THR A 21 -23.31 -10.38 11.97
N GLN A 22 -23.87 -9.86 10.87
CA GLN A 22 -23.92 -8.40 10.67
C GLN A 22 -24.82 -7.74 11.71
N GLU A 23 -25.87 -8.44 12.13
CA GLU A 23 -26.79 -8.08 13.21
C GLU A 23 -26.06 -8.00 14.55
N ASP A 24 -25.22 -8.99 14.90
CA ASP A 24 -24.41 -8.97 16.12
C ASP A 24 -23.45 -7.78 16.16
N LEU A 25 -22.76 -7.52 15.04
CA LEU A 25 -21.83 -6.40 14.93
C LEU A 25 -22.56 -5.06 15.09
N ALA A 26 -23.72 -4.92 14.43
CA ALA A 26 -24.53 -3.71 14.52
C ALA A 26 -24.97 -3.43 15.96
N ALA A 27 -25.50 -4.46 16.63
CA ALA A 27 -25.92 -4.38 18.02
C ALA A 27 -24.76 -4.02 18.97
N LYS A 28 -23.62 -4.69 18.84
CA LYS A 28 -22.42 -4.41 19.66
C LYS A 28 -21.87 -3.00 19.43
N ALA A 29 -21.91 -2.51 18.19
CA ALA A 29 -21.35 -1.19 17.83
C ALA A 29 -22.30 -0.04 18.18
N GLY A 30 -23.56 -0.33 18.54
CA GLY A 30 -24.59 0.69 18.74
C GLY A 30 -24.96 1.41 17.44
N VAL A 31 -24.94 0.71 16.31
CA VAL A 31 -25.30 1.24 14.99
C VAL A 31 -26.42 0.43 14.34
N GLY A 32 -27.11 1.01 13.36
CA GLY A 32 -28.15 0.27 12.64
C GLY A 32 -27.58 -0.81 11.72
N LEU A 33 -28.30 -1.91 11.55
CA LEU A 33 -27.92 -3.02 10.65
C LEU A 33 -27.64 -2.56 9.21
N ARG A 34 -28.46 -1.62 8.70
CA ARG A 34 -28.25 -1.01 7.38
C ARG A 34 -26.87 -0.34 7.26
N PHE A 35 -26.38 0.28 8.33
CA PHE A 35 -25.07 0.91 8.33
C PHE A 35 -23.95 -0.12 8.17
N ILE A 36 -24.01 -1.26 8.88
CA ILE A 36 -23.02 -2.33 8.72
C ILE A 36 -23.03 -2.90 7.30
N ARG A 37 -24.20 -3.09 6.70
CA ARG A 37 -24.32 -3.55 5.30
C ARG A 37 -23.71 -2.57 4.32
N ASP A 38 -24.08 -1.28 4.42
CA ASP A 38 -23.52 -0.21 3.60
C ASP A 38 -21.99 -0.13 3.76
N LEU A 39 -21.50 -0.23 5.00
CA LEU A 39 -20.07 -0.20 5.33
C LEU A 39 -19.32 -1.38 4.71
N GLU A 40 -19.78 -2.61 4.90
CA GLU A 40 -19.11 -3.81 4.38
C GLU A 40 -19.21 -3.96 2.85
N GLN A 41 -20.22 -3.35 2.23
CA GLN A 41 -20.33 -3.25 0.77
C GLN A 41 -19.44 -2.14 0.19
N GLY A 42 -18.81 -1.32 1.04
CA GLY A 42 -17.91 -0.26 0.61
C GLY A 42 -18.62 0.94 0.02
N LYS A 43 -19.82 1.28 0.53
CA LYS A 43 -20.55 2.48 0.12
C LYS A 43 -19.63 3.70 0.12
N GLU A 44 -19.70 4.48 -0.94
CA GLU A 44 -18.83 5.64 -1.18
C GLU A 44 -18.91 6.68 -0.05
N THR A 45 -20.11 6.91 0.49
CA THR A 45 -20.34 7.88 1.57
C THR A 45 -20.89 7.22 2.82
N LEU A 46 -20.19 7.47 3.94
CA LEU A 46 -20.56 6.99 5.27
C LEU A 46 -20.29 8.06 6.31
N ARG A 47 -21.07 8.03 7.39
CA ARG A 47 -20.90 8.93 8.53
C ARG A 47 -19.66 8.54 9.36
N MET A 48 -18.69 9.45 9.46
CA MET A 48 -17.40 9.20 10.12
C MET A 48 -17.54 8.84 11.61
N ASP A 49 -18.48 9.46 12.33
CA ASP A 49 -18.77 9.11 13.73
C ASP A 49 -19.16 7.63 13.87
N LYS A 50 -19.97 7.12 12.94
CA LYS A 50 -20.41 5.72 12.94
C LYS A 50 -19.33 4.75 12.49
N VAL A 51 -18.49 5.15 11.53
CA VAL A 51 -17.31 4.36 11.15
C VAL A 51 -16.39 4.17 12.36
N ASN A 52 -16.11 5.25 13.10
CA ASN A 52 -15.27 5.18 14.30
C ASN A 52 -15.93 4.38 15.44
N GLN A 53 -17.26 4.39 15.59
CA GLN A 53 -17.96 3.50 16.55
C GLN A 53 -17.69 2.02 16.25
N VAL A 54 -17.78 1.61 14.99
CA VAL A 54 -17.53 0.22 14.58
C VAL A 54 -16.04 -0.12 14.74
N LEU A 55 -15.13 0.76 14.34
CA LEU A 55 -13.68 0.53 14.49
C LEU A 55 -13.25 0.40 15.96
N ALA A 56 -13.86 1.18 16.85
CA ALA A 56 -13.55 1.18 18.28
C ALA A 56 -13.81 -0.19 18.94
N LEU A 57 -14.81 -0.96 18.47
CA LEU A 57 -15.03 -2.34 18.93
C LEU A 57 -13.83 -3.25 18.72
N PHE A 58 -13.03 -2.95 17.70
CA PHE A 58 -11.83 -3.72 17.38
C PHE A 58 -10.56 -3.06 17.93
N GLY A 59 -10.67 -1.93 18.65
CA GLY A 59 -9.52 -1.17 19.15
C GLY A 59 -8.89 -0.21 18.14
N TYR A 60 -9.63 0.19 17.10
CA TYR A 60 -9.13 1.05 16.02
C TYR A 60 -9.93 2.35 15.88
N ARG A 61 -9.35 3.31 15.16
CA ARG A 61 -10.02 4.55 14.72
C ARG A 61 -9.48 4.94 13.36
N ALA A 62 -10.26 5.64 12.54
CA ALA A 62 -9.73 6.21 11.32
C ALA A 62 -8.88 7.45 11.65
N VAL A 63 -7.72 7.52 11.01
CA VAL A 63 -6.75 8.62 11.09
C VAL A 63 -6.27 8.93 9.68
N PRO A 64 -5.69 10.11 9.43
CA PRO A 64 -4.96 10.36 8.21
C PRO A 64 -3.88 9.28 8.01
N GLY A 65 -3.92 8.61 6.87
CA GLY A 65 -2.87 7.72 6.38
C GLY A 65 -2.42 8.21 5.02
N SER A 66 -1.13 8.05 4.71
CA SER A 66 -0.63 8.35 3.37
C SER A 66 -1.38 7.49 2.34
N GLN A 67 -1.98 8.12 1.32
CA GLN A 67 -2.73 7.43 0.25
C GLN A 67 -1.87 6.52 -0.63
N LYS A 68 -0.54 6.47 -0.40
CA LYS A 68 0.52 5.75 -1.12
C LYS A 68 0.09 5.11 -2.45
N ILE A 69 -0.19 5.96 -3.44
CA ILE A 69 0.70 5.92 -4.60
C ILE A 69 1.98 6.51 -4.05
N LYS A 70 3.03 5.69 -3.93
CA LYS A 70 4.26 6.11 -3.26
C LYS A 70 4.75 7.38 -3.89
N ASP A 71 4.68 8.48 -3.16
CA ASP A 71 5.28 9.71 -3.61
C ASP A 71 6.74 9.42 -4.04
N PRO A 72 7.18 9.85 -5.24
CA PRO A 72 8.52 9.52 -5.67
C PRO A 72 9.60 10.00 -4.70
N TYR A 73 9.39 11.10 -3.98
CA TYR A 73 10.33 11.55 -2.96
C TYR A 73 10.35 10.62 -1.74
N ASP A 74 9.21 10.01 -1.33
CA ASP A 74 9.19 8.99 -0.26
C ASP A 74 10.13 7.81 -0.60
N ILE A 75 10.10 7.34 -1.85
CA ILE A 75 11.00 6.27 -2.31
C ILE A 75 12.45 6.75 -2.28
N PHE A 76 12.71 7.96 -2.78
CA PHE A 76 14.06 8.51 -2.78
C PHE A 76 14.63 8.63 -1.36
N ILE A 77 13.83 9.10 -0.40
CA ILE A 77 14.29 9.34 0.97
C ILE A 77 14.47 8.03 1.74
N ASN A 78 13.54 7.07 1.59
CA ASN A 78 13.46 5.91 2.50
C ASN A 78 14.00 4.60 1.91
N HIS A 79 14.22 4.52 0.61
CA HIS A 79 14.51 3.28 -0.11
C HIS A 79 15.77 3.36 -0.99
N PHE A 80 16.41 4.52 -1.09
CA PHE A 80 17.60 4.73 -1.92
C PHE A 80 18.86 4.13 -1.29
N ASN A 81 19.70 3.47 -2.10
CA ASN A 81 20.91 2.76 -1.68
C ASN A 81 20.72 1.69 -0.59
N ILE A 82 19.48 1.22 -0.40
CA ILE A 82 19.12 0.15 0.54
C ILE A 82 18.60 -1.05 -0.28
N LYS A 83 18.74 -2.26 0.26
CA LYS A 83 18.13 -3.44 -0.34
C LYS A 83 16.62 -3.35 -0.21
N VAL A 84 15.92 -3.56 -1.31
CA VAL A 84 14.47 -3.42 -1.40
C VAL A 84 13.83 -4.54 -2.20
N HIS A 85 12.59 -4.84 -1.85
CA HIS A 85 11.63 -5.47 -2.73
C HIS A 85 10.81 -4.39 -3.42
N ILE A 86 10.80 -4.36 -4.74
CA ILE A 86 9.90 -3.53 -5.55
C ILE A 86 8.77 -4.43 -6.03
N TYR A 87 7.55 -4.14 -5.59
CA TYR A 87 6.33 -4.80 -6.02
C TYR A 87 5.76 -4.01 -7.19
N LEU A 88 5.66 -4.65 -8.35
CA LEU A 88 5.09 -4.05 -9.56
C LEU A 88 3.60 -4.40 -9.66
N LYS A 89 2.82 -3.52 -10.32
CA LYS A 89 1.36 -3.69 -10.52
C LYS A 89 0.98 -4.99 -11.24
N ASN A 90 1.89 -5.55 -12.03
CA ASN A 90 1.73 -6.84 -12.69
C ASN A 90 2.06 -8.04 -11.77
N LYS A 91 2.20 -7.81 -10.46
CA LYS A 91 2.53 -8.79 -9.41
C LYS A 91 3.94 -9.38 -9.48
N ILE A 92 4.83 -8.80 -10.30
CA ILE A 92 6.26 -9.15 -10.28
C ILE A 92 6.91 -8.48 -9.08
N ILE A 93 7.81 -9.22 -8.42
CA ILE A 93 8.63 -8.70 -7.32
C ILE A 93 10.08 -8.66 -7.78
N LEU A 94 10.69 -7.48 -7.72
CA LEU A 94 12.11 -7.29 -8.02
C LEU A 94 12.88 -7.08 -6.71
N ALA A 95 13.92 -7.87 -6.46
CA ALA A 95 14.77 -7.76 -5.28
C ALA A 95 16.15 -7.19 -5.66
N GLY A 96 16.56 -6.09 -5.03
CA GLY A 96 17.77 -5.38 -5.44
C GLY A 96 17.96 -4.06 -4.72
N VAL A 97 18.65 -3.11 -5.36
CA VAL A 97 18.96 -1.79 -4.80
C VAL A 97 18.55 -0.70 -5.78
N ILE A 98 17.86 0.32 -5.29
CA ILE A 98 17.62 1.55 -6.04
C ILE A 98 18.88 2.43 -5.91
N ILE A 99 19.48 2.78 -7.03
CA ILE A 99 20.78 3.48 -7.10
C ILE A 99 20.68 4.87 -7.74
N GLY A 100 19.52 5.23 -8.28
CA GLY A 100 19.31 6.48 -9.00
C GLY A 100 17.83 6.72 -9.30
N SER A 101 17.51 7.96 -9.66
CA SER A 101 16.23 8.33 -10.25
C SER A 101 16.44 8.83 -11.68
N VAL A 102 15.36 8.78 -12.47
CA VAL A 102 15.23 9.47 -13.76
C VAL A 102 14.12 10.50 -13.58
N SER A 103 14.47 11.77 -13.74
CA SER A 103 13.55 12.90 -13.56
C SER A 103 13.31 13.62 -14.88
N GLU A 104 12.09 14.08 -15.07
CA GLU A 104 11.64 14.89 -16.21
C GLU A 104 10.77 16.03 -15.67
N GLU A 105 10.98 17.26 -16.16
CA GLU A 105 10.22 18.45 -15.70
C GLU A 105 10.18 18.65 -14.16
N ASN A 106 11.29 18.34 -13.47
CA ASN A 106 11.43 18.35 -12.00
C ASN A 106 10.60 17.30 -11.24
N GLU A 107 10.05 16.29 -11.92
CA GLU A 107 9.37 15.15 -11.30
C GLU A 107 10.14 13.84 -11.55
N ILE A 108 10.26 13.00 -10.52
CA ILE A 108 10.85 11.66 -10.68
C ILE A 108 9.83 10.76 -11.39
N LYS A 109 10.17 10.29 -12.60
CA LYS A 109 9.32 9.40 -13.41
C LYS A 109 9.76 7.94 -13.35
N ALA A 110 11.03 7.68 -13.09
CA ALA A 110 11.58 6.33 -13.11
C ALA A 110 12.71 6.14 -12.08
N TRP A 111 13.05 4.87 -11.84
CA TRP A 111 14.05 4.42 -10.87
C TRP A 111 15.13 3.60 -11.56
N LYS A 112 16.39 3.93 -11.29
CA LYS A 112 17.54 3.10 -11.67
C LYS A 112 17.72 2.05 -10.59
N PHE A 113 17.57 0.79 -10.98
CA PHE A 113 17.56 -0.37 -10.09
C PHE A 113 18.60 -1.40 -10.52
N VAL A 114 19.27 -2.01 -9.56
CA VAL A 114 20.20 -3.12 -9.80
C VAL A 114 19.70 -4.33 -9.03
N SER A 115 19.49 -5.44 -9.73
CA SER A 115 19.04 -6.69 -9.10
C SER A 115 20.11 -7.26 -8.15
N ASN A 116 19.69 -8.03 -7.16
CA ASN A 116 20.62 -8.68 -6.22
C ASN A 116 21.69 -9.54 -6.93
N ASN A 117 21.31 -10.22 -8.02
CA ASN A 117 22.23 -11.06 -8.81
C ASN A 117 23.35 -10.23 -9.45
N ASN A 118 23.08 -8.97 -9.78
CA ASN A 118 24.02 -8.09 -10.45
C ASN A 118 24.73 -7.12 -9.49
N ALA A 119 24.29 -7.03 -8.23
CA ALA A 119 24.77 -6.01 -7.28
C ALA A 119 26.28 -6.10 -7.00
N VAL A 120 26.83 -7.31 -6.85
CA VAL A 120 28.27 -7.52 -6.59
C VAL A 120 29.10 -7.11 -7.79
N GLU A 121 28.68 -7.46 -9.00
CA GLU A 121 29.37 -7.09 -10.23
C GLU A 121 29.32 -5.57 -10.44
N PHE A 122 28.14 -4.97 -10.29
CA PHE A 122 27.96 -3.53 -10.42
C PHE A 122 28.83 -2.73 -9.45
N GLN A 123 29.01 -3.20 -8.21
CA GLN A 123 29.91 -2.54 -7.25
C GLN A 123 31.37 -2.54 -7.71
N LYS A 124 31.83 -3.61 -8.36
CA LYS A 124 33.20 -3.76 -8.86
C LYS A 124 33.46 -3.03 -10.17
N THR A 125 32.55 -3.15 -11.12
CA THR A 125 32.75 -2.71 -12.51
C THR A 125 32.11 -1.36 -12.82
N LYS A 126 31.09 -0.95 -12.04
CA LYS A 126 30.21 0.19 -12.35
C LYS A 126 29.60 0.10 -13.75
N ASN A 127 29.42 -1.12 -14.27
CA ASN A 127 28.86 -1.37 -15.59
C ASN A 127 27.39 -0.94 -15.65
N GLU A 128 27.08 0.07 -16.48
CA GLU A 128 25.74 0.62 -16.63
C GLU A 128 24.74 -0.37 -17.25
N ASN A 129 25.20 -1.37 -17.99
CA ASN A 129 24.33 -2.40 -18.59
C ASN A 129 23.63 -3.29 -17.56
N LEU A 130 24.09 -3.26 -16.31
CA LEU A 130 23.47 -3.98 -15.20
C LEU A 130 22.30 -3.22 -14.55
N ILE A 131 22.09 -1.96 -14.96
CA ILE A 131 21.04 -1.08 -14.45
C ILE A 131 19.75 -1.31 -15.22
N GLN A 132 18.67 -1.55 -14.49
CA GLN A 132 17.31 -1.62 -15.01
C GLN A 132 16.59 -0.31 -14.69
N VAL A 133 15.83 0.22 -15.65
CA VAL A 133 14.98 1.40 -15.43
C VAL A 133 13.55 0.93 -15.19
N ILE A 134 13.02 1.25 -14.01
CA ILE A 134 11.65 0.89 -13.61
C ILE A 134 10.82 2.17 -13.61
N GLN A 135 9.75 2.20 -14.40
CA GLN A 135 8.84 3.34 -14.39
C GLN A 135 8.13 3.42 -13.05
N HIS A 136 8.09 4.61 -12.47
CA HIS A 136 7.42 4.84 -11.20
C HIS A 136 5.92 4.49 -11.29
N SER A 137 5.30 4.73 -12.45
CA SER A 137 3.92 4.35 -12.74
C SER A 137 3.64 2.86 -12.60
N ASP A 138 4.65 2.01 -12.73
CA ASP A 138 4.51 0.55 -12.71
C ASP A 138 4.69 -0.04 -11.30
N ILE A 139 5.20 0.77 -10.37
CA ILE A 139 5.43 0.39 -8.98
C ILE A 139 4.11 0.44 -8.21
N GLU A 140 3.79 -0.67 -7.56
CA GLU A 140 2.70 -0.79 -6.60
C GLU A 140 3.21 -0.52 -5.18
N ASN A 141 4.33 -1.12 -4.79
CA ASN A 141 4.93 -0.95 -3.46
C ASN A 141 6.47 -1.12 -3.50
N VAL A 142 7.15 -0.68 -2.45
CA VAL A 142 8.60 -0.87 -2.21
C VAL A 142 8.80 -1.13 -0.72
N GLU A 143 9.53 -2.17 -0.35
CA GLU A 143 9.78 -2.50 1.06
C GLU A 143 11.27 -2.73 1.28
N ASN A 144 11.77 -2.28 2.44
CA ASN A 144 13.17 -2.51 2.83
C ASN A 144 13.38 -3.98 3.23
N ILE A 145 14.58 -4.49 2.92
CA ILE A 145 15.05 -5.84 3.27
C ILE A 145 16.12 -5.76 4.34
#